data_AF-A0A9Q1KSL6-F1
#
_entry.id   AF-A0A9Q1KSL6-F1
#
_cell.length_a   1.000
_cell.length_b   1.000
_cell.length_c   1.000
_cell.angle_alpha   90.00
_cell.angle_beta   90.00
_cell.angle_gamma   90.00
#
_symmetry.space_group_name_H-M   'P 1'
#
loop_
_entity.id
_entity.type
_entity.pdbx_description
1 polymer ?
#
loop_
_entity_poly.entity_id
_entity_poly.type
_entity_poly.pdbx_seq_one_letter_code
_entity_poly.pdbx_strand_id
1 'polypeptide(L)'
;MKGHPGTGKSTIAEAIATSLRCPLLDKDDIRDATLSLSSATSAALNDLSYDALWRVAATQIRLGLSVVLDSPLSRRRHLDRILTFAGNHRVLIVECRASDHAEWRRRVERRAAEQGRGHKPATWQDLERLLGRYDGCTEYDVGEVPRLVVDTTGSGGHHGVLSSVMEFIQAMPWEEQLQLGTDNTESFLEGSHQPLGKTLVAVEMHKRSAVVAVVVVGPDKGIGIWYNSCTEHPNPISFAALMMMLVAQFGERE
;
A
#
# COMPACT_ATOMS: atom_id res chain seq x y z
N MET A 1 -7.70 2.42 4.24
CA MET A 1 -8.37 3.73 4.19
C MET A 1 -9.71 3.61 3.48
N LYS A 2 -10.71 4.38 3.91
CA LYS A 2 -12.05 4.51 3.26
C LYS A 2 -12.40 5.99 3.10
N GLY A 3 -13.17 6.35 2.07
CA GLY A 3 -13.71 7.70 1.88
C GLY A 3 -13.62 8.24 0.45
N HIS A 4 -14.34 9.33 0.20
CA HIS A 4 -14.50 9.88 -1.15
C HIS A 4 -13.26 10.64 -1.68
N PRO A 5 -13.16 10.91 -2.99
CA PRO A 5 -12.10 11.75 -3.53
C PRO A 5 -12.08 13.12 -2.85
N GLY A 6 -10.90 13.63 -2.49
CA GLY A 6 -10.74 14.94 -1.83
C GLY A 6 -10.91 14.96 -0.31
N THR A 7 -11.29 13.85 0.34
CA THR A 7 -11.46 13.81 1.81
C THR A 7 -10.16 13.64 2.61
N GLY A 8 -8.99 13.74 1.98
CA GLY A 8 -7.69 13.71 2.68
C GLY A 8 -7.12 12.31 2.98
N LYS A 9 -7.74 11.23 2.47
CA LYS A 9 -7.26 9.85 2.69
C LYS A 9 -5.78 9.64 2.40
N SER A 10 -5.31 10.00 1.21
CA SER A 10 -3.93 9.75 0.78
C SER A 10 -2.92 10.45 1.67
N THR A 11 -3.23 11.66 2.12
CA THR A 11 -2.41 12.41 3.08
C THR A 11 -2.33 11.72 4.44
N ILE A 12 -3.46 11.20 4.95
CA ILE A 12 -3.47 10.43 6.21
C ILE A 12 -2.80 9.06 6.02
N ALA A 13 -2.99 8.41 4.88
CA ALA A 13 -2.41 7.11 4.54
C ALA A 13 -0.88 7.18 4.53
N GLU A 14 -0.34 8.20 3.87
CA GLU A 14 1.09 8.49 3.85
C GLU A 14 1.64 8.71 5.25
N ALA A 15 0.98 9.58 6.04
CA ALA A 15 1.41 9.86 7.41
C ALA A 15 1.41 8.61 8.31
N ILE A 16 0.40 7.73 8.19
CA ILE A 16 0.36 6.44 8.90
C ILE A 16 1.51 5.55 8.43
N ALA A 17 1.69 5.38 7.12
CA ALA A 17 2.70 4.51 6.54
C ALA A 17 4.12 4.96 6.94
N THR A 18 4.39 6.26 6.92
CA THR A 18 5.63 6.86 7.42
C THR A 18 5.84 6.59 8.90
N SER A 19 4.80 6.81 9.73
CA SER A 19 4.88 6.64 11.18
C SER A 19 5.12 5.18 11.58
N LEU A 20 4.44 4.24 10.91
CA LEU A 20 4.56 2.80 11.15
C LEU A 20 5.70 2.13 10.38
N ARG A 21 6.37 2.87 9.48
CA ARG A 21 7.40 2.37 8.56
C ARG A 21 6.96 1.13 7.79
N CYS A 22 5.76 1.20 7.22
CA CYS A 22 5.16 0.09 6.49
C CYS A 22 4.78 0.51 5.06
N PRO A 23 4.65 -0.44 4.11
CA PRO A 23 4.26 -0.11 2.75
C PRO A 23 2.91 0.61 2.67
N LEU A 24 2.87 1.69 1.89
CA LEU A 24 1.65 2.31 1.41
C LEU A 24 1.37 1.78 0.00
N LEU A 25 0.19 1.20 -0.19
CA LEU A 25 -0.28 0.79 -1.51
C LEU A 25 -1.50 1.64 -1.88
N ASP A 26 -1.34 2.55 -2.85
CA ASP A 26 -2.42 3.39 -3.37
C ASP A 26 -2.99 2.79 -4.66
N LYS A 27 -4.31 2.60 -4.69
CA LYS A 27 -5.05 2.16 -5.87
C LYS A 27 -4.87 3.13 -7.05
N ASP A 28 -4.76 4.42 -6.78
CA ASP A 28 -4.64 5.44 -7.81
C ASP A 28 -3.24 5.52 -8.41
N ASP A 29 -2.17 5.16 -7.68
CA ASP A 29 -0.82 5.02 -8.26
C ASP A 29 -0.80 3.97 -9.38
N ILE A 30 -1.43 2.82 -9.12
CA ILE A 30 -1.57 1.75 -10.12
C ILE A 30 -2.45 2.22 -11.28
N ARG A 31 -3.52 2.97 -10.97
CA ARG A 31 -4.42 3.50 -12.00
C ARG A 31 -3.68 4.47 -12.92
N ASP A 32 -2.95 5.41 -12.37
CA ASP A 32 -2.27 6.46 -13.13
C ASP A 32 -1.11 5.88 -13.95
N ALA A 33 -0.38 4.91 -13.40
CA ALA A 33 0.66 4.18 -14.13
C ALA A 33 0.14 3.38 -15.35
N THR A 34 -1.15 3.03 -15.38
CA THR A 34 -1.76 2.26 -16.48
C THR A 34 -2.50 3.11 -17.50
N LEU A 35 -2.66 4.42 -17.26
CA LEU A 35 -3.38 5.33 -18.17
C LEU A 35 -2.74 5.43 -19.55
N SER A 36 -1.40 5.40 -19.63
CA SER A 36 -0.65 5.51 -20.89
C SER A 36 -0.60 4.21 -21.69
N LEU A 37 -0.95 3.08 -21.08
CA LEU A 37 -0.71 1.74 -21.62
C LEU A 37 -1.92 1.16 -22.38
N SER A 38 -3.04 1.88 -22.49
CA SER A 38 -4.31 1.21 -22.79
C SER A 38 -5.22 1.94 -23.79
N SER A 39 -5.63 1.18 -24.81
CA SER A 39 -6.89 1.34 -25.54
C SER A 39 -8.11 0.80 -24.77
N ALA A 40 -7.91 0.30 -23.55
CA ALA A 40 -8.94 -0.29 -22.71
C ALA A 40 -9.84 0.78 -22.07
N THR A 41 -11.05 0.35 -21.68
CA THR A 41 -12.03 1.25 -21.09
C THR A 41 -11.63 1.68 -19.67
N SER A 42 -12.12 2.85 -19.25
CA SER A 42 -11.89 3.35 -17.89
C SER A 42 -12.39 2.37 -16.81
N ALA A 43 -13.43 1.58 -17.07
CA ALA A 43 -13.91 0.57 -16.14
C ALA A 43 -12.93 -0.61 -16.01
N ALA A 44 -12.47 -1.16 -17.14
CA ALA A 44 -11.52 -2.28 -17.15
C ALA A 44 -10.21 -1.93 -16.45
N LEU A 45 -9.68 -0.72 -16.71
CA LEU A 45 -8.51 -0.22 -16.00
C LEU A 45 -8.75 -0.09 -14.49
N ASN A 46 -9.98 0.21 -14.06
CA ASN A 46 -10.27 0.42 -12.64
C ASN A 46 -10.29 -0.91 -11.90
N ASP A 47 -10.89 -1.92 -12.52
CA ASP A 47 -10.92 -3.27 -11.98
C ASP A 47 -9.52 -3.87 -11.95
N LEU A 48 -8.71 -3.66 -13.01
CA LEU A 48 -7.29 -4.01 -13.01
C LEU A 48 -6.50 -3.37 -11.86
N SER A 49 -6.71 -2.08 -11.60
CA SER A 49 -6.00 -1.39 -10.50
C SER A 49 -6.33 -2.02 -9.14
N TYR A 50 -7.59 -2.35 -8.89
CA TYR A 50 -7.98 -3.05 -7.67
C TYR A 50 -7.36 -4.45 -7.61
N ASP A 51 -7.42 -5.20 -8.71
CA ASP A 51 -6.89 -6.56 -8.80
C ASP A 51 -5.39 -6.64 -8.55
N ALA A 52 -4.62 -5.67 -9.05
CA ALA A 52 -3.20 -5.54 -8.78
C ALA A 52 -2.95 -5.15 -7.31
N LEU A 53 -3.68 -4.16 -6.79
CA LEU A 53 -3.60 -3.73 -5.39
C LEU A 53 -3.78 -4.90 -4.43
N TRP A 54 -4.84 -5.71 -4.62
CA TRP A 54 -5.14 -6.85 -3.76
C TRP A 54 -4.04 -7.91 -3.79
N ARG A 55 -3.46 -8.20 -4.96
CA ARG A 55 -2.40 -9.21 -5.10
C ARG A 55 -1.11 -8.78 -4.39
N VAL A 56 -0.73 -7.50 -4.52
CA VAL A 56 0.44 -6.95 -3.83
C VAL A 56 0.20 -6.93 -2.33
N ALA A 57 -0.96 -6.42 -1.89
CA ALA A 57 -1.35 -6.39 -0.47
C ALA A 57 -1.29 -7.77 0.19
N ALA A 58 -1.91 -8.78 -0.45
CA ALA A 58 -1.90 -10.15 0.03
C ALA A 58 -0.48 -10.71 0.15
N THR A 59 0.42 -10.35 -0.77
CA THR A 59 1.82 -10.78 -0.70
C THR A 59 2.55 -10.16 0.48
N GLN A 60 2.39 -8.86 0.71
CA GLN A 60 3.01 -8.21 1.87
C GLN A 60 2.49 -8.77 3.19
N ILE A 61 1.19 -9.02 3.31
CA ILE A 61 0.58 -9.59 4.51
C ILE A 61 1.10 -11.01 4.78
N ARG A 62 1.19 -11.88 3.75
CA ARG A 62 1.80 -13.22 3.89
C ARG A 62 3.26 -13.18 4.35
N LEU A 63 3.99 -12.11 4.02
CA LEU A 63 5.37 -11.89 4.46
C LEU A 63 5.45 -11.30 5.88
N GLY A 64 4.32 -11.17 6.59
CA GLY A 64 4.27 -10.64 7.96
C GLY A 64 4.35 -9.11 8.05
N LEU A 65 4.18 -8.40 6.94
CA LEU A 65 4.24 -6.93 6.92
C LEU A 65 2.87 -6.31 7.20
N SER A 66 2.86 -5.26 8.01
CA SER A 66 1.74 -4.33 8.06
C SER A 66 1.65 -3.56 6.74
N VAL A 67 0.46 -3.19 6.29
CA VAL A 67 0.27 -2.46 5.03
C VAL A 67 -0.84 -1.42 5.18
N VAL A 68 -0.60 -0.21 4.68
CA VAL A 68 -1.65 0.79 4.49
C VAL A 68 -2.20 0.67 3.08
N LEU A 69 -3.49 0.34 2.96
CA LEU A 69 -4.19 0.32 1.67
C LEU A 69 -4.98 1.61 1.50
N ASP A 70 -4.58 2.47 0.55
CA ASP A 70 -5.38 3.63 0.15
C ASP A 70 -6.28 3.28 -1.03
N SER A 71 -7.58 3.26 -0.77
CA SER A 71 -8.60 3.14 -1.79
C SER A 71 -9.87 3.84 -1.30
N PRO A 72 -10.81 4.19 -2.21
CA PRO A 72 -12.11 4.70 -1.78
C PRO A 72 -12.88 3.72 -0.87
N LEU A 73 -12.61 2.42 -1.01
CA LEU A 73 -13.33 1.32 -0.37
C LEU A 73 -14.86 1.49 -0.48
N SER A 74 -15.32 1.86 -1.68
CA SER A 74 -16.67 2.36 -1.94
C SER A 74 -17.77 1.31 -1.99
N ARG A 75 -17.45 0.01 -1.86
CA ARG A 75 -18.42 -1.09 -1.90
C ARG A 75 -17.98 -2.20 -0.96
N ARG A 76 -18.95 -2.89 -0.34
CA ARG A 76 -18.72 -4.03 0.57
C ARG A 76 -17.82 -5.10 -0.04
N ARG A 77 -17.99 -5.43 -1.32
CA ARG A 77 -17.15 -6.41 -2.05
C ARG A 77 -15.65 -6.14 -1.97
N HIS A 78 -15.24 -4.88 -1.86
CA HIS A 78 -13.83 -4.52 -1.72
C HIS A 78 -13.33 -4.83 -0.29
N LEU A 79 -14.16 -4.57 0.73
CA LEU A 79 -13.86 -5.00 2.09
C LEU A 79 -13.87 -6.53 2.22
N ASP A 80 -14.84 -7.22 1.62
CA ASP A 80 -14.89 -8.69 1.61
C ASP A 80 -13.59 -9.28 1.06
N ARG A 81 -13.10 -8.72 -0.05
CA ARG A 81 -11.84 -9.15 -0.66
C ARG A 81 -10.66 -8.96 0.27
N ILE A 82 -10.58 -7.83 0.98
CA ILE A 82 -9.55 -7.56 1.98
C ILE A 82 -9.61 -8.61 3.10
N LEU A 83 -10.80 -8.86 3.66
CA LEU A 83 -10.98 -9.84 4.74
C LEU A 83 -10.57 -11.25 4.31
N THR A 84 -10.89 -11.64 3.06
CA THR A 84 -10.49 -12.94 2.52
C THR A 84 -8.97 -13.13 2.51
N PHE A 85 -8.21 -12.16 2.00
CA PHE A 85 -6.74 -12.32 1.92
C PHE A 85 -6.02 -11.93 3.21
N ALA A 86 -6.66 -11.15 4.09
CA ALA A 86 -6.12 -10.86 5.41
C ALA A 86 -6.19 -12.09 6.32
N GLY A 87 -7.16 -13.00 6.14
CA GLY A 87 -7.27 -14.20 6.96
C GLY A 87 -7.38 -13.85 8.44
N ASN A 88 -6.44 -14.35 9.25
CA ASN A 88 -6.39 -14.07 10.70
C ASN A 88 -5.65 -12.76 11.05
N HIS A 89 -5.11 -12.04 10.06
CA HIS A 89 -4.45 -10.76 10.30
C HIS A 89 -5.48 -9.67 10.62
N ARG A 90 -5.10 -8.75 11.51
CA ARG A 90 -5.93 -7.63 11.93
C ARG A 90 -6.21 -6.68 10.76
N VAL A 91 -7.48 -6.33 10.56
CA VAL A 91 -7.94 -5.32 9.60
C VAL A 91 -8.56 -4.15 10.35
N LEU A 92 -8.11 -2.93 10.05
CA LEU A 92 -8.63 -1.68 10.62
C LEU A 92 -9.10 -0.75 9.52
N ILE A 93 -10.23 -0.08 9.73
CA ILE A 93 -10.77 0.90 8.78
C ILE A 93 -10.62 2.30 9.37
N VAL A 94 -9.77 3.11 8.73
CA VAL A 94 -9.77 4.57 8.92
C VAL A 94 -10.57 5.19 7.78
N GLU A 95 -11.70 5.80 8.11
CA GLU A 95 -12.56 6.49 7.17
C GLU A 95 -12.39 8.01 7.26
N CYS A 96 -11.94 8.62 6.16
CA CYS A 96 -11.81 10.05 6.08
C CYS A 96 -13.07 10.68 5.46
N ARG A 97 -13.70 11.56 6.23
CA ARG A 97 -14.79 12.43 5.79
C ARG A 97 -14.32 13.88 5.77
N ALA A 98 -15.07 14.72 5.07
CA ALA A 98 -14.85 16.17 5.02
C ALA A 98 -16.21 16.85 5.24
N SER A 99 -16.45 17.34 6.45
CA SER A 99 -17.72 17.99 6.81
C SER A 99 -17.82 19.43 6.27
N ASP A 100 -16.70 20.14 6.16
CA ASP A 100 -16.64 21.44 5.49
C ASP A 100 -16.65 21.24 3.97
N HIS A 101 -17.83 21.36 3.37
CA HIS A 101 -18.03 21.25 1.93
C HIS A 101 -17.29 22.34 1.14
N ALA A 102 -17.07 23.53 1.70
CA ALA A 102 -16.32 24.58 1.03
C ALA A 102 -14.84 24.22 0.93
N GLU A 103 -14.25 23.71 2.01
CA GLU A 103 -12.87 23.20 1.98
C GLU A 103 -12.74 21.94 1.11
N TRP A 104 -13.70 21.01 1.18
CA TRP A 104 -13.69 19.83 0.32
C TRP A 104 -13.73 20.22 -1.16
N ARG A 105 -14.59 21.17 -1.53
CA ARG A 105 -14.64 21.75 -2.87
C ARG A 105 -13.31 22.34 -3.29
N ARG A 106 -12.72 23.22 -2.45
CA ARG A 106 -11.41 23.82 -2.70
C ARG A 106 -10.34 22.76 -2.98
N ARG A 107 -10.29 21.69 -2.18
CA ARG A 107 -9.31 20.60 -2.35
C ARG A 107 -9.46 19.86 -3.67
N VAL A 108 -10.69 19.57 -4.09
CA VAL A 108 -10.97 18.85 -5.34
C VAL A 108 -10.56 19.70 -6.54
N GLU A 109 -11.00 20.96 -6.56
CA GLU A 109 -10.73 21.88 -7.68
C GLU A 109 -9.25 22.25 -7.76
N ARG A 110 -8.57 22.47 -6.61
CA ARG A 110 -7.12 22.72 -6.56
C ARG A 110 -6.31 21.54 -7.12
N ARG A 111 -6.65 20.32 -6.71
CA ARG A 111 -5.94 19.11 -7.18
C ARG A 111 -6.00 18.98 -8.70
N ALA A 112 -7.15 19.24 -9.30
CA ALA A 112 -7.30 19.18 -10.75
C ALA A 112 -6.52 20.29 -11.48
N ALA A 113 -6.36 21.46 -10.86
CA ALA A 113 -5.51 22.51 -11.39
C ALA A 113 -4.02 22.12 -11.35
N GLU A 114 -3.57 21.40 -10.31
CA GLU A 114 -2.18 20.99 -10.13
C GLU A 114 -1.81 19.74 -10.96
N GLN A 115 -2.69 18.74 -11.01
CA GLN A 115 -2.42 17.42 -11.58
C GLN A 115 -3.03 17.23 -12.99
N GLY A 116 -3.81 18.20 -13.46
CA GLY A 116 -4.57 18.10 -14.70
C GLY A 116 -5.83 17.26 -14.57
N ARG A 117 -6.53 17.07 -15.71
CA ARG A 117 -7.74 16.24 -15.78
C ARG A 117 -7.36 14.76 -15.94
N GLY A 118 -7.83 13.92 -15.03
CA GLY A 118 -7.63 12.46 -15.05
C GLY A 118 -8.94 11.68 -14.81
N HIS A 119 -8.87 10.51 -14.19
CA HIS A 119 -10.07 9.72 -13.82
C HIS A 119 -10.81 10.21 -12.57
N LYS A 120 -10.24 11.19 -11.86
CA LYS A 120 -10.81 11.79 -10.64
C LYS A 120 -11.72 12.98 -10.99
N PRO A 121 -12.72 13.31 -10.14
CA PRO A 121 -13.51 14.53 -10.29
C PRO A 121 -12.63 15.77 -10.33
N ALA A 122 -12.84 16.63 -11.32
CA ALA A 122 -12.07 17.86 -11.49
C ALA A 122 -12.81 19.10 -10.95
N THR A 123 -14.14 19.01 -10.85
CA THR A 123 -15.00 20.07 -10.34
C THR A 123 -15.89 19.55 -9.21
N TRP A 124 -16.45 20.46 -8.41
CA TRP A 124 -17.47 20.09 -7.43
C TRP A 124 -18.65 19.36 -8.06
N GLN A 125 -19.10 19.80 -9.23
CA GLN A 125 -20.22 19.18 -9.94
C GLN A 125 -19.90 17.73 -10.37
N ASP A 126 -18.66 17.45 -10.79
CA ASP A 126 -18.24 16.09 -11.10
C ASP A 126 -18.24 15.20 -9.86
N LEU A 127 -17.84 15.77 -8.71
CA LEU A 127 -17.89 15.06 -7.44
C LEU A 127 -19.33 14.76 -7.04
N GLU A 128 -20.25 15.73 -7.11
CA GLU A 128 -21.67 15.52 -6.83
C GLU A 128 -22.28 14.44 -7.73
N ARG A 129 -21.97 14.44 -9.03
CA ARG A 129 -22.38 13.36 -9.95
C ARG A 129 -21.81 12.01 -9.54
N LEU A 130 -20.53 11.96 -9.13
CA LEU A 130 -19.90 10.73 -8.66
C LEU A 130 -20.57 10.20 -7.38
N LEU A 131 -20.86 11.08 -6.43
CA LEU A 131 -21.58 10.74 -5.20
C LEU A 131 -22.99 10.25 -5.49
N GLY A 132 -23.70 10.91 -6.41
CA GLY A 132 -25.02 10.45 -6.88
C GLY A 132 -24.98 9.08 -7.53
N ARG A 133 -23.94 8.75 -8.31
CA ARG A 133 -23.74 7.39 -8.87
C ARG A 133 -23.45 6.33 -7.82
N TYR A 134 -22.88 6.71 -6.68
CA TYR A 134 -22.70 5.77 -5.58
C TYR A 134 -24.02 5.47 -4.88
N ASP A 135 -25.02 6.37 -4.93
CA ASP A 135 -26.36 6.12 -4.39
C ASP A 135 -26.36 5.50 -2.98
N GLY A 136 -25.49 6.02 -2.10
CA GLY A 136 -25.33 5.50 -0.74
C GLY A 136 -24.61 4.15 -0.61
N CYS A 137 -24.20 3.48 -1.68
CA CYS A 137 -23.51 2.18 -1.63
C CYS A 137 -22.16 2.21 -0.89
N THR A 138 -21.64 3.40 -0.57
CA THR A 138 -20.45 3.63 0.27
C THR A 138 -20.72 3.56 1.77
N GLU A 139 -21.99 3.66 2.18
CA GLU A 139 -22.46 3.42 3.54
C GLU A 139 -22.98 1.99 3.62
N TYR A 140 -22.06 1.06 3.83
CA TYR A 140 -22.36 -0.35 4.08
C TYR A 140 -21.88 -0.74 5.47
N ASP A 141 -22.50 -1.78 6.03
CA ASP A 141 -22.07 -2.37 7.27
C ASP A 141 -20.70 -3.05 7.12
N VAL A 142 -19.76 -2.66 7.98
CA VAL A 142 -18.39 -3.20 8.01
C VAL A 142 -18.28 -4.43 8.92
N GLY A 143 -19.38 -4.82 9.58
CA GLY A 143 -19.42 -5.92 10.54
C GLY A 143 -18.58 -5.59 11.77
N GLU A 144 -17.85 -6.58 12.27
CA GLU A 144 -17.01 -6.48 13.47
C GLU A 144 -15.66 -5.79 13.22
N VAL A 145 -15.37 -5.36 11.97
CA VAL A 145 -14.10 -4.72 11.64
C VAL A 145 -14.00 -3.37 12.35
N PRO A 146 -12.99 -3.15 13.21
CA PRO A 146 -12.84 -1.87 13.90
C PRO A 146 -12.71 -0.71 12.92
N ARG A 147 -13.54 0.32 13.12
CA ARG A 147 -13.63 1.49 12.25
C ARG A 147 -13.54 2.78 13.05
N LEU A 148 -12.60 3.63 12.65
CA LEU A 148 -12.52 5.02 13.09
C LEU A 148 -12.92 5.95 11.94
N VAL A 149 -13.88 6.83 12.20
CA VAL A 149 -14.25 7.91 11.26
C VAL A 149 -13.55 9.19 11.71
N VAL A 150 -12.80 9.81 10.80
CA VAL A 150 -12.10 11.08 11.04
C VAL A 150 -12.56 12.15 10.06
N ASP A 151 -12.78 13.35 10.58
CA ASP A 151 -13.05 14.54 9.77
C ASP A 151 -11.75 15.29 9.50
N THR A 152 -11.32 15.32 8.23
CA THR A 152 -10.06 15.95 7.82
C THR A 152 -10.20 17.44 7.49
N THR A 153 -11.39 18.00 7.73
CA THR A 153 -11.68 19.43 7.63
C THR A 153 -12.03 20.07 8.97
N GLY A 154 -12.13 19.26 10.03
CA GLY A 154 -12.43 19.73 11.37
C GLY A 154 -11.30 20.55 12.02
N SER A 155 -11.63 21.17 13.15
CA SER A 155 -10.78 22.10 13.90
C SER A 155 -9.49 21.49 14.49
N GLY A 156 -9.38 20.17 14.59
CA GLY A 156 -8.17 19.48 15.07
C GLY A 156 -6.98 19.52 14.10
N GLY A 157 -7.19 19.96 12.85
CA GLY A 157 -6.16 20.02 11.82
C GLY A 157 -5.56 18.65 11.49
N HIS A 158 -4.52 18.65 10.65
CA HIS A 158 -3.88 17.40 10.19
C HIS A 158 -3.23 16.61 11.35
N HIS A 159 -2.54 17.31 12.25
CA HIS A 159 -1.83 16.66 13.37
C HIS A 159 -2.81 16.00 14.34
N GLY A 160 -3.90 16.67 14.72
CA GLY A 160 -4.90 16.09 15.64
C GLY A 160 -5.54 14.84 15.05
N VAL A 161 -5.89 14.86 13.76
CA VAL A 161 -6.42 13.68 13.07
C VAL A 161 -5.42 12.52 13.09
N LEU A 162 -4.15 12.78 12.78
CA LEU A 162 -3.13 11.74 12.79
C LEU A 162 -2.95 11.15 14.20
N SER A 163 -2.89 11.98 15.24
CA SER A 163 -2.79 11.52 16.63
C SER A 163 -3.92 10.56 16.99
N SER A 164 -5.17 10.93 16.70
CA SER A 164 -6.34 10.06 16.98
C SER A 164 -6.29 8.75 16.19
N VAL A 165 -5.80 8.78 14.95
CA VAL A 165 -5.64 7.55 14.15
C VAL A 165 -4.56 6.64 14.74
N MET A 166 -3.43 7.19 15.17
CA MET A 166 -2.35 6.42 15.78
C MET A 166 -2.76 5.82 17.12
N GLU A 167 -3.46 6.59 17.96
CA GLU A 167 -4.06 6.10 19.20
C GLU A 167 -5.04 4.94 18.94
N PHE A 168 -5.91 5.09 17.93
CA PHE A 168 -6.82 4.02 17.52
C PHE A 168 -6.08 2.76 17.07
N ILE A 169 -5.02 2.88 16.25
CA ILE A 169 -4.22 1.72 15.81
C ILE A 169 -3.54 1.02 17.00
N GLN A 170 -3.08 1.78 17.98
CA GLN A 170 -2.40 1.26 19.17
C GLN A 170 -3.36 0.64 20.20
N ALA A 171 -4.56 1.19 20.34
CA ALA A 171 -5.56 0.74 21.30
C ALA A 171 -6.20 -0.61 20.92
N MET A 172 -6.03 -1.06 19.68
CA MET A 172 -6.54 -2.36 19.26
C MET A 172 -5.62 -3.46 19.80
N PRO A 173 -6.12 -4.36 20.68
CA PRO A 173 -5.32 -5.47 21.15
C PRO A 173 -4.89 -6.34 19.96
N TRP A 174 -3.67 -6.86 20.04
CA TRP A 174 -3.30 -8.05 19.30
C TRP A 174 -3.95 -9.18 20.09
N GLU A 175 -5.08 -9.72 19.64
CA GLU A 175 -5.54 -10.97 20.24
C GLU A 175 -4.47 -12.02 19.95
N GLU A 176 -3.67 -12.36 20.97
CA GLU A 176 -2.99 -13.64 21.02
C GLU A 176 -4.10 -14.68 20.89
N GLN A 177 -4.25 -15.26 19.70
CA GLN A 177 -5.13 -16.40 19.53
C GLN A 177 -4.66 -17.50 20.47
N LEU A 178 -5.46 -17.72 21.51
CA LEU A 178 -5.45 -18.89 22.39
C LEU A 178 -5.26 -20.15 21.53
N GLN A 179 -4.12 -20.82 21.71
CA GLN A 179 -3.95 -22.21 21.35
C GLN A 179 -4.94 -23.05 22.16
N LEU A 180 -6.04 -23.43 21.54
CA LEU A 180 -6.93 -24.49 22.01
C LEU A 180 -7.17 -25.46 20.85
N GLY A 181 -6.50 -26.61 20.94
CA GLY A 181 -6.60 -27.70 19.99
C GLY A 181 -5.42 -28.66 20.09
N THR A 182 -5.27 -29.30 21.24
CA THR A 182 -4.44 -30.49 21.39
C THR A 182 -4.99 -31.65 20.56
N ASP A 183 -4.05 -32.40 19.98
CA ASP A 183 -4.10 -33.79 19.52
C ASP A 183 -4.57 -34.15 18.09
N ASN A 184 -3.55 -34.66 17.38
CA ASN A 184 -3.53 -35.77 16.42
C ASN A 184 -3.83 -35.48 14.94
N THR A 185 -2.76 -35.33 14.16
CA THR A 185 -2.38 -36.41 13.22
C THR A 185 -0.89 -36.31 12.87
N GLU A 186 -0.24 -37.48 12.88
CA GLU A 186 1.19 -37.71 12.73
C GLU A 186 1.74 -37.41 11.33
N SER A 187 3.04 -37.09 11.33
CA SER A 187 4.05 -37.39 10.30
C SER A 187 3.96 -36.64 8.96
N PHE A 188 4.93 -35.76 8.70
CA PHE A 188 5.92 -35.95 7.63
C PHE A 188 7.07 -34.93 7.72
N LEU A 189 8.28 -35.47 7.94
CA LEU A 189 9.63 -34.96 7.66
C LEU A 189 10.18 -33.74 8.45
N GLU A 190 11.12 -34.08 9.34
CA GLU A 190 12.15 -33.19 9.89
C GLU A 190 12.94 -32.48 8.78
N GLY A 191 13.02 -31.16 8.89
CA GLY A 191 13.95 -30.31 8.14
C GLY A 191 14.26 -29.08 8.97
N SER A 192 15.49 -29.01 9.48
CA SER A 192 16.07 -27.94 10.29
C SER A 192 15.87 -26.54 9.67
N HIS A 193 15.15 -25.63 10.34
CA HIS A 193 15.10 -24.22 9.98
C HIS A 193 15.97 -23.38 10.95
N GLN A 194 17.15 -22.97 10.47
CA GLN A 194 17.90 -21.83 10.99
C GLN A 194 17.25 -20.50 10.54
N PRO A 195 17.44 -19.38 11.27
CA PRO A 195 16.77 -18.12 10.98
C PRO A 195 17.18 -17.56 9.60
N LEU A 196 16.19 -17.19 8.78
CA LEU A 196 16.40 -16.55 7.47
C LEU A 196 17.07 -15.18 7.64
N GLY A 197 18.13 -14.97 6.87
CA GLY A 197 19.02 -13.82 6.90
C GLY A 197 18.40 -12.47 6.49
N LYS A 198 19.18 -11.40 6.69
CA LYS A 198 18.80 -10.02 6.40
C LYS A 198 18.70 -9.80 4.88
N THR A 199 17.58 -9.24 4.41
CA THR A 199 17.43 -8.79 3.02
C THR A 199 17.86 -7.32 2.89
N LEU A 200 18.74 -7.00 1.93
CA LEU A 200 19.17 -5.62 1.65
C LEU A 200 18.86 -5.28 0.20
N VAL A 201 18.13 -4.18 -0.03
CA VAL A 201 17.83 -3.67 -1.37
C VAL A 201 18.66 -2.42 -1.60
N ALA A 202 19.50 -2.43 -2.64
CA ALA A 202 20.25 -1.25 -3.07
C ALA A 202 19.71 -0.78 -4.42
N VAL A 203 19.39 0.51 -4.52
CA VAL A 203 18.89 1.14 -5.75
C VAL A 203 19.82 2.27 -6.10
N GLU A 204 20.45 2.18 -7.27
CA GLU A 204 21.30 3.25 -7.80
C GLU A 204 20.59 3.93 -8.97
N MET A 205 20.46 5.25 -8.87
CA MET A 205 19.79 6.09 -9.87
C MET A 205 20.83 6.97 -10.56
N HIS A 206 20.89 6.90 -11.88
CA HIS A 206 21.63 7.87 -12.70
C HIS A 206 20.71 8.53 -13.71
N LYS A 207 21.05 9.75 -14.14
CA LYS A 207 20.17 10.79 -14.73
C LYS A 207 19.16 10.36 -15.83
N ARG A 208 19.23 9.15 -16.40
CA ARG A 208 18.24 8.56 -17.32
C ARG A 208 18.01 7.04 -17.16
N SER A 209 18.48 6.42 -16.08
CA SER A 209 18.38 4.97 -15.84
C SER A 209 18.39 4.65 -14.35
N ALA A 210 17.47 3.78 -13.92
CA ALA A 210 17.45 3.21 -12.58
C ALA A 210 17.97 1.77 -12.67
N VAL A 211 19.00 1.44 -11.89
CA VAL A 211 19.46 0.05 -11.73
C VAL A 211 19.03 -0.40 -10.34
N VAL A 212 18.14 -1.40 -10.30
CA VAL A 212 17.70 -2.02 -9.06
C VAL A 212 18.44 -3.35 -8.94
N ALA A 213 19.31 -3.45 -7.95
CA ALA A 213 19.95 -4.71 -7.59
C ALA A 213 19.34 -5.20 -6.27
N VAL A 214 18.63 -6.33 -6.33
CA VAL A 214 18.11 -6.99 -5.13
C VAL A 214 19.14 -8.04 -4.72
N VAL A 215 19.80 -7.82 -3.58
CA VAL A 215 20.78 -8.76 -3.04
C VAL A 215 20.15 -9.46 -1.85
N VAL A 216 19.88 -10.76 -2.01
CA VAL A 216 19.40 -11.61 -0.93
C VAL A 216 20.61 -12.33 -0.35
N VAL A 217 20.96 -12.05 0.90
CA VAL A 217 22.04 -12.74 1.60
C VAL A 217 21.42 -13.78 2.54
N GLY A 218 21.46 -15.04 2.10
CA GLY A 218 21.12 -16.18 2.94
C GLY A 218 22.26 -16.54 3.90
N PRO A 219 21.95 -17.21 5.03
CA PRO A 219 22.96 -17.60 6.03
C PRO A 219 24.01 -18.59 5.50
N ASP A 220 23.67 -19.37 4.48
CA ASP A 220 24.58 -20.35 3.87
C ASP A 220 24.93 -19.99 2.41
N LYS A 221 26.13 -19.43 2.25
CA LYS A 221 26.98 -19.41 1.05
C LYS A 221 26.26 -19.46 -0.31
N GLY A 222 25.60 -18.36 -0.64
CA GLY A 222 25.18 -18.08 -2.02
C GLY A 222 24.71 -16.65 -2.16
N ILE A 223 25.50 -15.78 -2.81
CA ILE A 223 25.01 -14.47 -3.24
C ILE A 223 24.20 -14.71 -4.52
N GLY A 224 22.88 -14.66 -4.41
CA GLY A 224 22.00 -14.61 -5.57
C GLY A 224 21.80 -13.16 -6.00
N ILE A 225 22.45 -12.73 -7.09
CA ILE A 225 22.21 -11.42 -7.68
C ILE A 225 21.14 -11.58 -8.76
N TRP A 226 19.95 -11.02 -8.52
CA TRP A 226 18.95 -10.87 -9.56
C TRP A 226 19.09 -9.50 -10.21
N TYR A 227 19.35 -9.51 -11.52
CA TYR A 227 19.55 -8.31 -12.34
C TYR A 227 18.37 -8.13 -13.28
N ASN A 228 17.78 -6.93 -13.27
CA ASN A 228 16.85 -6.53 -14.32
C ASN A 228 17.26 -5.14 -14.82
N SER A 229 17.89 -5.07 -15.98
CA SER A 229 18.16 -3.79 -16.65
C SER A 229 17.06 -3.43 -17.61
N CYS A 230 16.44 -2.28 -17.40
CA CYS A 230 15.64 -1.62 -18.41
C CYS A 230 16.54 -0.84 -19.39
N THR A 231 17.39 -1.53 -20.17
CA THR A 231 18.12 -0.95 -21.32
C THR A 231 18.48 -2.02 -22.35
N GLU A 232 18.34 -1.73 -23.65
CA GLU A 232 18.67 -2.64 -24.76
C GLU A 232 20.18 -2.96 -24.89
N HIS A 233 21.07 -2.20 -24.22
CA HIS A 233 22.52 -2.48 -24.20
C HIS A 233 23.13 -2.17 -22.82
N PRO A 234 23.50 -3.17 -22.00
CA PRO A 234 24.13 -2.93 -20.71
C PRO A 234 25.57 -2.41 -20.87
N ASN A 235 25.91 -1.33 -20.17
CA ASN A 235 27.28 -0.80 -20.11
C ASN A 235 28.10 -1.61 -19.08
N PRO A 236 29.15 -2.33 -19.49
CA PRO A 236 29.91 -3.22 -18.60
C PRO A 236 30.63 -2.50 -17.45
N ILE A 237 30.85 -1.18 -17.56
CA ILE A 237 31.52 -0.37 -16.53
C ILE A 237 30.65 -0.25 -15.26
N SER A 238 29.33 -0.13 -15.39
CA SER A 238 28.42 -0.02 -14.25
C SER A 238 28.32 -1.31 -13.44
N PHE A 239 28.48 -2.46 -14.09
CA PHE A 239 28.49 -3.77 -13.43
C PHE A 239 29.76 -3.96 -12.59
N ALA A 240 30.93 -3.63 -13.14
CA ALA A 240 32.19 -3.73 -12.42
C ALA A 240 32.25 -2.76 -11.22
N ALA A 241 31.70 -1.55 -11.35
CA ALA A 241 31.64 -0.58 -10.27
C ALA A 241 30.73 -1.04 -9.10
N LEU A 242 29.54 -1.59 -9.41
CA LEU A 242 28.63 -2.13 -8.40
C LEU A 242 29.25 -3.35 -7.68
N MET A 243 29.90 -4.25 -8.42
CA MET A 243 30.60 -5.39 -7.85
C MET A 243 31.80 -4.96 -6.99
N MET A 244 32.57 -3.95 -7.40
CA MET A 244 33.67 -3.40 -6.59
C MET A 244 33.17 -2.71 -5.33
N MET A 245 32.04 -1.99 -5.37
CA MET A 245 31.43 -1.44 -4.15
C MET A 245 30.98 -2.55 -3.19
N LEU A 246 30.31 -3.59 -3.69
CA LEU A 246 29.87 -4.71 -2.86
C LEU A 246 31.06 -5.50 -2.27
N VAL A 247 32.14 -5.70 -3.04
CA VAL A 247 33.37 -6.33 -2.55
C VAL A 247 34.09 -5.43 -1.55
N ALA A 248 34.17 -4.11 -1.75
CA ALA A 248 34.80 -3.20 -0.80
C ALA A 248 34.00 -3.08 0.52
N GLN A 249 32.68 -3.17 0.46
CA GLN A 249 31.82 -3.06 1.64
C GLN A 249 31.79 -4.33 2.50
N PHE A 250 32.09 -5.51 1.93
CA PHE A 250 31.97 -6.81 2.59
C PHE A 250 33.22 -7.71 2.52
N GLY A 251 34.27 -7.30 1.80
CA GLY A 251 35.50 -8.07 1.55
C GLY A 251 36.57 -7.98 2.63
N GLU A 252 36.32 -7.29 3.74
CA GLU A 252 37.22 -7.29 4.90
C GLU A 252 36.50 -7.80 6.15
N ARG A 253 36.18 -9.10 6.18
CA ARG A 253 36.06 -9.89 7.42
C ARG A 253 36.42 -11.34 7.12
N GLU A 254 37.72 -11.63 7.10
CA GLU A 254 38.24 -12.95 7.50
C GLU A 254 38.49 -12.96 9.00
#